data_AF-A0A9E4ARW2-F1
#
_entry.id   AF-A0A9E4ARW2-F1
#
_cell.length_a   1.000
_cell.length_b   1.000
_cell.length_c   1.000
_cell.angle_alpha   90.00
_cell.angle_beta   90.00
_cell.angle_gamma   90.00
#
_symmetry.space_group_name_H-M   'P 1'
#
loop_
_entity.id
_entity.type
_entity.pdbx_description
1 polymer ?
#
loop_
_entity_poly.entity_id
_entity_poly.type
_entity_poly.pdbx_seq_one_letter_code
_entity_poly.pdbx_strand_id
1 'polypeptide(L)'
;MGFSIGDRVMVRTEAPGGTNRTPFFIRGKKGVVAFVHGPAHNPRDLSRGGTGEPKLPLYAVSFHMAHLYDDDPQVVHDRVIVDVWEDWVAPAPEHVPGPALDLEEHGLSYYDKRTAALQTLLVSKGLMNTDESRIQVAELDFRKRGERHPMVEEASG
;
A
#
# COMPACT_ATOMS: atom_id res chain seq x y z
N MET A 1 12.89 -20.49 8.40
CA MET A 1 12.93 -19.79 7.09
C MET A 1 12.91 -18.31 7.43
N GLY A 2 13.98 -17.58 7.12
CA GLY A 2 14.09 -16.16 7.42
C GLY A 2 13.78 -15.31 6.20
N PHE A 3 13.69 -14.00 6.41
CA PHE A 3 13.44 -13.03 5.35
C PHE A 3 14.75 -12.49 4.76
N SER A 4 14.69 -12.08 3.50
CA SER A 4 15.79 -11.46 2.76
C SER A 4 15.50 -9.99 2.49
N ILE A 5 16.55 -9.22 2.16
CA ILE A 5 16.40 -7.83 1.71
C ILE A 5 15.47 -7.79 0.49
N GLY A 6 14.46 -6.91 0.54
CA GLY A 6 13.43 -6.77 -0.49
C GLY A 6 12.14 -7.53 -0.19
N ASP A 7 12.14 -8.47 0.77
CA ASP A 7 10.92 -9.20 1.13
C ASP A 7 9.86 -8.26 1.72
N ARG A 8 8.63 -8.43 1.24
CA ARG A 8 7.46 -7.75 1.81
C ARG A 8 7.00 -8.50 3.04
N VAL A 9 6.88 -7.77 4.13
CA VAL A 9 6.51 -8.33 5.41
C VAL A 9 5.37 -7.55 6.06
N MET A 10 4.67 -8.21 6.97
CA MET A 10 3.68 -7.60 7.84
C MET A 10 4.13 -7.78 9.29
N VAL A 11 4.10 -6.70 10.06
CA VAL A 11 4.34 -6.76 11.50
C VAL A 11 3.09 -7.29 12.17
N ARG A 12 3.23 -8.27 13.05
CA ARG A 12 2.11 -8.84 13.81
C ARG A 12 1.49 -7.80 14.74
N THR A 13 0.19 -7.91 15.00
CA THR A 13 -0.51 -7.10 16.00
C THR A 13 -0.06 -7.44 17.42
N GLU A 14 0.30 -8.70 17.64
CA GLU A 14 0.78 -9.25 18.89
C GLU A 14 1.87 -10.31 18.61
N ALA A 15 2.89 -10.37 19.46
CA ALA A 15 3.85 -11.45 19.45
C ALA A 15 3.59 -12.44 20.60
N PRO A 16 3.97 -13.71 20.41
CA PRO A 16 3.90 -14.70 21.48
C PRO A 16 4.64 -14.20 22.74
N GLY A 17 4.07 -14.39 23.94
CA GLY A 17 4.80 -14.17 25.20
C GLY A 17 4.96 -12.74 25.73
N GLY A 18 4.36 -11.73 25.09
CA GLY A 18 3.97 -10.47 25.75
C GLY A 18 5.04 -9.40 26.01
N THR A 19 6.33 -9.64 25.76
CA THR A 19 7.35 -8.58 25.89
C THR A 19 7.28 -7.64 24.68
N ASN A 20 7.00 -6.36 24.93
CA ASN A 20 6.70 -5.41 23.87
C ASN A 20 7.90 -4.49 23.56
N ARG A 21 8.75 -4.93 22.61
CA ARG A 21 9.81 -4.08 22.04
C ARG A 21 9.45 -3.55 20.65
N THR A 22 8.34 -4.01 20.08
CA THR A 22 7.84 -3.57 18.77
C THR A 22 6.87 -2.41 18.94
N PRO A 23 7.17 -1.22 18.41
CA PRO A 23 6.34 -0.03 18.58
C PRO A 23 4.90 -0.24 18.09
N PHE A 24 3.93 0.35 18.78
CA PHE A 24 2.50 0.18 18.45
C PHE A 24 2.16 0.63 17.02
N PHE A 25 2.74 1.75 16.56
CA PHE A 25 2.40 2.37 15.28
C PHE A 25 2.76 1.53 14.05
N ILE A 26 3.66 0.55 14.16
CA ILE A 26 3.99 -0.36 13.06
C ILE A 26 3.23 -1.68 13.10
N ARG A 27 2.51 -1.98 14.19
CA ARG A 27 1.81 -3.27 14.33
C ARG A 27 0.64 -3.38 13.36
N GLY A 28 0.53 -4.53 12.69
CA GLY A 28 -0.43 -4.75 11.61
C GLY A 28 -0.07 -4.04 10.29
N LYS A 29 1.02 -3.25 10.26
CA LYS A 29 1.43 -2.51 9.06
C LYS A 29 2.36 -3.35 8.18
N LYS A 30 2.33 -3.05 6.88
CA LYS A 30 3.17 -3.69 5.87
C LYS A 30 4.43 -2.87 5.63
N GLY A 31 5.56 -3.55 5.53
CA GLY A 31 6.87 -2.96 5.23
C GLY A 31 7.70 -3.82 4.29
N VAL A 32 8.92 -3.39 4.04
CA VAL A 32 9.91 -4.11 3.22
C VAL A 32 11.18 -4.29 4.04
N VAL A 33 11.77 -5.49 4.05
CA VAL A 33 13.07 -5.71 4.68
C VAL A 33 14.12 -4.90 3.94
N ALA A 34 14.67 -3.89 4.61
CA ALA A 34 15.73 -3.03 4.09
C ALA A 34 17.12 -3.60 4.42
N PHE A 35 17.25 -4.30 5.54
CA PHE A 35 18.50 -4.91 5.97
C PHE A 35 18.26 -6.15 6.86
N VAL A 36 19.20 -7.09 6.82
CA VAL A 36 19.20 -8.29 7.68
C VAL A 36 20.41 -8.22 8.60
N HIS A 37 20.19 -7.98 9.90
CA HIS A 37 21.28 -7.97 10.89
C HIS A 37 21.74 -9.40 11.25
N GLY A 38 20.85 -10.38 11.11
CA GLY A 38 21.10 -11.77 11.48
C GLY A 38 20.73 -12.07 12.95
N PRO A 39 21.23 -13.18 13.52
CA PRO A 39 20.86 -13.63 14.87
C PRO A 39 21.29 -12.65 15.96
N ALA A 40 20.33 -12.14 16.74
CA ALA A 40 20.53 -11.28 17.90
C ALA A 40 19.89 -11.90 19.15
N HIS A 41 20.35 -11.50 20.35
CA HIS A 41 19.78 -12.00 21.60
C HIS A 41 18.29 -11.73 21.67
N ASN A 42 17.53 -12.74 22.09
CA ASN A 42 16.09 -12.69 22.22
C ASN A 42 15.68 -11.69 23.30
N PRO A 43 15.03 -10.57 22.94
CA PRO A 43 14.66 -9.53 23.89
C PRO A 43 13.61 -10.02 24.89
N ARG A 44 12.80 -11.01 24.54
CA ARG A 44 11.80 -11.60 25.41
C ARG A 44 12.45 -12.34 26.58
N ASP A 45 13.48 -13.13 26.28
CA ASP A 45 14.22 -13.87 27.31
C ASP A 45 15.02 -12.91 28.20
N LEU A 46 15.70 -11.93 27.60
CA LEU A 46 16.40 -10.87 28.33
C LEU A 46 15.48 -10.10 29.28
N SER A 47 14.24 -9.80 28.87
CA SER A 47 13.28 -9.09 29.73
C SER A 47 12.86 -9.87 30.97
N ARG A 48 13.11 -11.19 30.99
CA ARG A 48 12.80 -12.09 32.10
C ARG A 48 14.04 -12.47 32.91
N GLY A 49 15.17 -11.79 32.67
CA GLY A 49 16.44 -12.08 33.33
C GLY A 49 17.17 -13.31 32.79
N GLY A 50 16.76 -13.83 31.63
CA GLY A 50 17.44 -14.92 30.94
C GLY A 50 18.72 -14.48 30.21
N THR A 51 19.33 -15.39 29.46
CA THR A 51 20.59 -15.17 28.73
C THR A 51 20.39 -14.51 27.36
N GLY A 52 19.15 -14.35 26.91
CA GLY A 52 18.83 -13.89 25.56
C GLY A 52 18.91 -15.00 24.52
N GLU A 53 18.84 -16.26 24.93
CA GLU A 53 18.83 -17.42 24.04
C GLU A 53 17.40 -18.00 23.91
N PRO A 54 17.08 -18.72 22.81
CA PRO A 54 17.87 -18.80 21.58
C PRO A 54 17.90 -17.44 20.87
N LYS A 55 19.00 -17.12 20.19
CA LYS A 55 19.06 -15.94 19.32
C LYS A 55 17.98 -16.00 18.23
N LEU A 56 17.41 -14.84 17.94
CA LEU A 56 16.39 -14.65 16.91
C LEU A 56 16.92 -13.71 15.83
N PRO A 57 16.63 -13.95 14.54
CA PRO A 57 16.97 -13.01 13.48
C PRO A 57 16.35 -11.62 13.72
N LEU A 58 17.13 -10.58 13.46
CA LEU A 58 16.73 -9.19 13.53
C LEU A 58 16.79 -8.53 12.14
N TYR A 59 15.73 -7.82 11.79
CA TYR A 59 15.56 -7.20 10.48
C TYR A 59 15.34 -5.70 10.63
N ALA A 60 15.93 -4.88 9.76
CA ALA A 60 15.53 -3.49 9.61
C ALA A 60 14.41 -3.43 8.56
N VAL A 61 13.20 -3.03 8.96
CA VAL A 61 12.03 -2.97 8.08
C VAL A 61 11.69 -1.53 7.77
N SER A 62 11.62 -1.20 6.48
CA SER A 62 11.24 0.11 5.96
C SER A 62 9.73 0.19 5.76
N PHE A 63 9.12 1.23 6.32
CA PHE A 63 7.72 1.58 6.20
C PHE A 63 7.58 2.93 5.53
N HIS A 64 6.59 3.07 4.67
CA HIS A 64 6.22 4.35 4.11
C HIS A 64 5.40 5.15 5.15
N MET A 65 5.73 6.41 5.39
CA MET A 65 5.06 7.24 6.41
C MET A 65 3.54 7.30 6.20
N ALA A 66 3.11 7.44 4.94
CA ALA A 66 1.69 7.45 4.56
C ALA A 66 0.92 6.14 4.89
N HIS A 67 1.61 5.04 5.24
CA HIS A 67 0.96 3.80 5.66
C HIS A 67 0.91 3.64 7.19
N LEU A 68 1.64 4.47 7.93
CA LEU A 68 1.72 4.41 9.39
C LEU A 68 0.64 5.27 10.05
N TYR A 69 0.37 6.45 9.51
CA TYR A 69 -0.55 7.45 10.07
C TYR A 69 -1.62 7.81 9.03
N ASP A 70 -2.90 7.77 9.42
CA ASP A 70 -4.03 7.91 8.49
C ASP A 70 -4.39 9.39 8.18
N ASP A 71 -3.64 10.38 8.68
CA ASP A 71 -4.13 11.78 8.73
C ASP A 71 -3.10 12.89 8.40
N ASP A 72 -1.94 12.61 7.78
CA ASP A 72 -0.99 13.68 7.38
C ASP A 72 -0.77 13.75 5.85
N PRO A 73 -1.38 14.73 5.15
CA PRO A 73 -1.23 14.91 3.71
C PRO A 73 0.14 15.47 3.27
N GLN A 74 1.03 15.84 4.21
CA GLN A 74 2.29 16.52 3.90
C GLN A 74 3.53 15.59 3.85
N VAL A 75 3.41 14.31 4.18
CA VAL A 75 4.57 13.39 4.35
C VAL A 75 4.49 12.18 3.41
N VAL A 76 4.37 12.44 2.11
CA VAL A 76 4.04 11.40 1.10
C VAL A 76 5.28 10.64 0.58
N HIS A 77 6.50 10.98 0.98
CA HIS A 77 7.71 10.29 0.46
C HIS A 77 8.69 9.79 1.52
N ASP A 78 8.50 10.15 2.79
CA ASP A 78 9.42 9.73 3.85
C ASP A 78 9.18 8.28 4.28
N ARG A 79 10.25 7.69 4.78
CA ARG A 79 10.28 6.31 5.28
C ARG A 79 10.77 6.27 6.70
N VAL A 80 10.15 5.41 7.50
CA VAL A 80 10.64 5.04 8.83
C VAL A 80 11.22 3.64 8.74
N ILE A 81 12.42 3.46 9.30
CA ILE A 81 13.08 2.16 9.40
C ILE A 81 13.03 1.75 10.88
N VAL A 82 12.53 0.56 11.14
CA VAL A 82 12.44 0.00 12.50
C VAL A 82 13.09 -1.37 12.51
N ASP A 83 13.90 -1.63 13.53
CA ASP A 83 14.44 -2.96 13.80
C ASP A 83 13.37 -3.84 14.45
N VAL A 84 13.10 -5.00 13.84
CA VAL A 84 12.03 -5.93 14.23
C VAL A 84 12.56 -7.36 14.22
N TRP A 85 12.36 -8.10 15.32
CA TRP A 85 12.74 -9.50 15.43
C TRP A 85 11.80 -10.42 14.65
N GLU A 86 12.30 -11.57 14.20
CA GLU A 86 11.57 -12.54 13.38
C GLU A 86 10.21 -12.96 13.92
N ASP A 87 10.07 -13.10 15.24
CA ASP A 87 8.82 -13.49 15.88
C ASP A 87 7.69 -12.46 15.70
N TRP A 88 8.03 -11.20 15.48
CA TRP A 88 7.10 -10.10 15.19
C TRP A 88 6.76 -9.96 13.71
N VAL A 89 7.41 -10.71 12.83
CA VAL A 89 7.26 -10.57 11.38
C VAL A 89 6.54 -11.78 10.80
N ALA A 90 5.74 -11.54 9.78
CA ALA A 90 5.11 -12.55 8.94
C ALA A 90 5.28 -12.16 7.47
N PRO A 91 5.23 -13.12 6.53
CA PRO A 91 5.09 -12.80 5.12
C PRO A 91 3.90 -11.85 4.93
N ALA A 92 4.08 -10.76 4.19
CA ALA A 92 2.94 -9.94 3.83
C ALA A 92 1.98 -10.79 2.99
N PRO A 93 0.65 -10.68 3.17
CA PRO A 93 -0.28 -11.33 2.27
C PRO A 93 0.05 -10.89 0.85
N GLU A 94 0.15 -11.85 -0.07
CA GLU A 94 0.41 -11.56 -1.47
C GLU A 94 -0.55 -10.47 -1.94
N HIS A 95 -0.02 -9.50 -2.68
CA HIS A 95 -0.90 -8.73 -3.52
C HIS A 95 -1.45 -9.74 -4.51
N VAL A 96 -2.67 -10.22 -4.29
CA VAL A 96 -3.44 -10.87 -5.34
C VAL A 96 -3.62 -9.75 -6.37
N PRO A 97 -2.88 -9.72 -7.50
CA PRO A 97 -3.28 -8.81 -8.55
C PRO A 97 -4.73 -9.16 -8.82
N GLY A 98 -5.61 -8.16 -8.86
CA GLY A 98 -6.92 -8.37 -9.46
C GLY A 98 -6.70 -9.08 -10.80
N PRO A 99 -7.64 -9.95 -11.24
CA PRO A 99 -7.47 -10.75 -12.45
C PRO A 99 -6.86 -9.88 -13.56
N ALA A 100 -5.89 -10.43 -14.31
CA ALA A 100 -5.34 -9.71 -15.46
C ALA A 100 -6.52 -9.15 -16.26
N LEU A 101 -6.48 -7.84 -16.55
CA LEU A 101 -7.58 -7.16 -17.23
C LEU A 101 -7.86 -7.90 -18.53
N ASP A 102 -8.93 -8.70 -18.56
CA ASP A 102 -9.53 -9.15 -19.80
C ASP A 102 -10.25 -7.92 -20.36
N LEU A 103 -9.57 -7.24 -21.29
CA LEU A 103 -10.05 -6.01 -21.89
C LEU A 103 -11.11 -6.25 -22.97
N GLU A 104 -11.34 -7.51 -23.36
CA GLU A 104 -12.27 -7.88 -24.44
C GLU A 104 -13.62 -8.35 -23.89
N GLU A 105 -13.64 -9.02 -22.76
CA GLU A 105 -14.87 -9.58 -22.21
C GLU A 105 -15.13 -9.00 -20.82
N HIS A 106 -16.15 -8.12 -20.69
CA HIS A 106 -17.17 -8.19 -19.63
C HIS A 106 -18.10 -6.98 -19.70
N GLY A 107 -19.39 -7.25 -19.97
CA GLY A 107 -20.47 -6.32 -19.69
C GLY A 107 -20.53 -6.03 -18.18
N LEU A 108 -20.33 -4.77 -17.82
CA LEU A 108 -20.34 -4.18 -16.48
C LEU A 108 -19.74 -5.06 -15.35
N SER A 109 -18.41 -5.05 -15.25
CA SER A 109 -17.60 -5.89 -14.36
C SER A 109 -17.20 -5.19 -13.05
N TYR A 110 -16.54 -5.93 -12.16
CA TYR A 110 -15.82 -5.47 -10.95
C TYR A 110 -15.05 -4.16 -11.14
N TYR A 111 -14.56 -3.89 -12.36
CA TYR A 111 -13.87 -2.64 -12.71
C TYR A 111 -14.80 -1.43 -12.82
N ASP A 112 -16.08 -1.58 -13.16
CA ASP A 112 -17.03 -0.45 -13.16
C ASP A 112 -17.38 -0.03 -11.74
N LYS A 113 -17.55 -1.00 -10.84
CA LYS A 113 -17.73 -0.72 -9.40
C LYS A 113 -16.50 -0.03 -8.82
N ARG A 114 -15.30 -0.48 -9.20
CA ARG A 114 -14.04 0.12 -8.78
C ARG A 114 -13.82 1.51 -9.38
N THR A 115 -14.14 1.70 -10.65
CA THR A 115 -14.03 2.99 -11.35
C THR A 115 -15.02 3.98 -10.79
N ALA A 116 -16.27 3.56 -10.55
CA ALA A 116 -17.29 4.38 -9.88
C ALA A 116 -16.87 4.77 -8.46
N ALA A 117 -16.28 3.83 -7.70
CA ALA A 117 -15.75 4.14 -6.36
C ALA A 117 -14.56 5.12 -6.43
N LEU A 118 -13.65 4.93 -7.37
CA LEU A 118 -12.50 5.82 -7.57
C LEU A 118 -12.96 7.22 -8.00
N GLN A 119 -13.90 7.31 -8.94
CA GLN A 119 -14.47 8.56 -9.42
C GLN A 119 -15.23 9.29 -8.30
N THR A 120 -16.00 8.55 -7.49
CA THR A 120 -16.66 9.11 -6.29
C THR A 120 -15.65 9.70 -5.31
N LEU A 121 -14.53 8.99 -5.06
CA LEU A 121 -13.46 9.47 -4.19
C LEU A 121 -12.77 10.71 -4.75
N LEU A 122 -12.45 10.72 -6.06
CA LEU A 122 -11.80 11.85 -6.72
C LEU A 122 -12.68 13.10 -6.71
N VAL A 123 -13.98 12.95 -6.94
CA VAL A 123 -14.97 14.04 -6.82
C VAL A 123 -15.09 14.52 -5.37
N SER A 124 -15.21 13.60 -4.42
CA SER A 124 -15.29 13.96 -2.99
C SER A 124 -14.04 14.68 -2.47
N LYS A 125 -12.87 14.39 -3.04
CA LYS A 125 -11.60 15.06 -2.72
C LYS A 125 -11.37 16.33 -3.54
N GLY A 126 -12.31 16.73 -4.41
CA GLY A 126 -12.21 17.92 -5.25
C GLY A 126 -11.14 17.83 -6.34
N LEU A 127 -10.61 16.63 -6.59
CA LEU A 127 -9.57 16.37 -7.59
C LEU A 127 -10.14 16.16 -8.99
N MET A 128 -11.47 16.04 -9.11
CA MET A 128 -12.17 15.87 -10.37
C MET A 128 -13.54 16.56 -10.31
N ASN A 129 -13.91 17.33 -11.33
CA ASN A 129 -15.27 17.83 -11.50
C ASN A 129 -16.08 16.86 -12.39
N THR A 130 -17.31 16.55 -11.98
CA THR A 130 -18.20 15.61 -12.68
C THR A 130 -18.47 16.02 -14.12
N ASP A 131 -18.46 17.32 -14.43
CA ASP A 131 -18.77 17.84 -15.75
C ASP A 131 -17.61 17.69 -16.75
N GLU A 132 -16.36 17.78 -16.29
CA GLU A 132 -15.17 17.56 -17.12
C GLU A 132 -15.01 16.09 -17.53
N SER A 133 -15.43 15.18 -16.64
CA SER A 133 -15.38 13.73 -16.89
C SER A 133 -16.29 13.33 -18.05
N ARG A 134 -17.49 13.93 -18.12
CA ARG A 134 -18.47 13.65 -19.17
C ARG A 134 -18.00 14.16 -20.53
N ILE A 135 -17.36 15.32 -20.56
CA ILE A 135 -16.79 15.90 -21.79
C ILE A 135 -15.64 15.02 -22.29
N GLN A 136 -14.73 14.59 -21.42
CA GLN A 136 -13.59 13.75 -21.82
C GLN A 136 -14.01 12.34 -22.28
N VAL A 137 -15.01 11.73 -21.65
CA VAL A 137 -15.56 10.44 -22.10
C VAL A 137 -16.19 10.59 -23.49
N ALA A 138 -16.98 11.64 -23.72
CA ALA A 138 -17.54 11.93 -25.04
C ALA A 138 -16.43 12.15 -26.09
N GLU A 139 -15.38 12.90 -25.73
CA GLU A 139 -14.24 13.20 -26.60
C GLU A 139 -13.41 11.95 -26.96
N LEU A 140 -13.22 11.03 -26.00
CA LEU A 140 -12.57 9.74 -26.23
C LEU A 140 -13.40 8.83 -27.14
N ASP A 141 -14.73 8.84 -27.00
CA ASP A 141 -15.65 8.11 -27.88
C ASP A 141 -15.70 8.70 -29.30
N PHE A 142 -15.54 10.01 -29.45
CA PHE A 142 -15.36 10.65 -30.76
C PHE A 142 -14.03 10.24 -31.42
N ARG A 143 -12.93 10.27 -30.67
CA ARG A 143 -11.61 9.84 -31.17
C ARG A 143 -11.56 8.37 -31.55
N LYS A 144 -12.21 7.48 -30.78
CA LYS A 144 -12.30 6.05 -31.10
C LYS A 144 -13.14 5.76 -32.35
N ARG A 145 -14.15 6.59 -32.64
CA ARG A 145 -14.97 6.48 -33.86
C ARG A 145 -14.36 7.15 -35.09
N GLY A 146 -13.29 7.93 -34.93
CA GLY A 146 -12.60 8.62 -36.02
C GLY A 146 -13.35 9.85 -36.56
N GLU A 147 -14.31 10.38 -35.79
CA GLU A 147 -15.16 11.51 -36.20
C GLU A 147 -14.64 12.82 -35.59
N ARG A 148 -14.73 13.95 -36.33
CA ARG A 148 -14.32 15.27 -35.80
C ARG A 148 -15.37 15.85 -34.85
N HIS A 149 -14.89 16.41 -33.75
CA HIS A 149 -15.69 17.02 -32.69
C HIS A 149 -16.54 18.22 -33.21
N PRO A 150 -17.85 18.29 -32.93
CA PRO A 150 -18.75 19.30 -33.51
C PRO A 150 -18.73 20.67 -32.82
N MET A 151 -17.77 20.97 -31.94
CA MET A 151 -17.72 22.24 -31.19
C MET A 151 -16.45 23.03 -31.51
N VAL A 152 -16.26 23.44 -32.76
CA VAL A 152 -15.34 24.55 -33.12
C VAL A 152 -15.91 25.30 -34.33
N GLU A 153 -17.07 25.93 -34.19
CA GLU A 153 -17.48 27.00 -35.09
C GLU A 153 -18.44 27.94 -34.35
N GLU A 154 -17.91 29.04 -33.83
CA GLU A 154 -18.49 30.40 -33.90
C GLU A 154 -17.64 31.36 -33.05
N ALA A 155 -16.57 31.87 -33.68
CA ALA A 155 -15.92 33.13 -33.30
C ALA A 155 -15.20 33.69 -34.53
N SER A 156 -15.96 33.99 -35.58
CA SER A 156 -15.59 34.94 -36.64
C SER A 156 -16.85 35.35 -37.37
N GLY A 157 -17.37 36.51 -36.96
CA GLY A 157 -18.54 37.19 -37.50
C GLY A 157 -18.77 38.47 -36.71
#